data_AF-B7IFR3-F1
#
_entry.id   AF-B7IFR3-F1
#
_cell.length_a   1.000
_cell.length_b   1.000
_cell.length_c   1.000
_cell.angle_alpha   90.00
_cell.angle_beta   90.00
_cell.angle_gamma   90.00
#
_symmetry.space_group_name_H-M   'P 1'
#
loop_
_entity.id
_entity.type
_entity.pdbx_description
1 polymer ?
#
loop_
_entity_poly.entity_id
_entity_poly.type
_entity_poly.pdbx_seq_one_letter_code
_entity_poly.pdbx_strand_id
1 'polypeptide(L)'
;MKKIILIFIFVFSSLIFSNMQEEIRNYVENSPEYLQALKNYINSSYEKGYSLSFGTNLNKVSFDYDFDSYQLSVPVTFKFSDDFSVSANFSANKDVLTFPVEIDFNVFNFDINLSGNFRFVNDEFKDSYGISISKNLFDNSDEEDLEEKISLLNAKWNLLNVKNQKVIEYLNNAYYSLYYSKMYEIYSKLYQLKKEEFKKVEEKYSKGIISQIEYLNEKKSLLMLQKNLKSYESKKSEYEKYSGFPLSIFEVNLPQKDFGKRLDLKALEIQKQLNELKKERLYQLYVPNINLGFSIDYDYKEGSSDKEFKPKVYLSFTLDLFGNKKLEKENILIDYEIASKNLQEKIDMLENQYEQFFYELENSNNDYEIALIEKKIKEINLEKVKEKFEKGLVTENEYKISEYEYLIEEYNLENVEFSIFIKKLNIYSFLGYDLLSLIEEVLE
;
A
#
# COMPACT_ATOMS: atom_id res chain seq x y z
N MET A 1 -45.12 9.25 -17.64
CA MET A 1 -43.91 10.11 -17.66
C MET A 1 -43.10 10.05 -16.36
N LYS A 2 -43.69 10.10 -15.15
CA LYS A 2 -42.95 10.00 -13.88
C LYS A 2 -42.12 8.71 -13.67
N LYS A 3 -42.55 7.54 -14.20
CA LYS A 3 -41.80 6.27 -14.11
C LYS A 3 -40.59 6.18 -15.05
N ILE A 4 -40.60 6.90 -16.18
CA ILE A 4 -39.48 6.91 -17.14
C ILE A 4 -38.36 7.83 -16.64
N ILE A 5 -38.72 8.94 -15.96
CA ILE A 5 -37.74 9.85 -15.35
C ILE A 5 -37.00 9.17 -14.17
N LEU A 6 -37.71 8.37 -13.36
CA LEU A 6 -37.09 7.60 -12.27
C LEU A 6 -36.12 6.52 -12.76
N ILE A 7 -36.46 5.81 -13.85
CA ILE A 7 -35.56 4.83 -14.49
C ILE A 7 -34.36 5.54 -15.14
N PHE A 8 -34.57 6.69 -15.78
CA PHE A 8 -33.46 7.47 -16.33
C PHE A 8 -32.51 7.99 -15.26
N ILE A 9 -33.03 8.47 -14.12
CA ILE A 9 -32.19 8.91 -12.99
C ILE A 9 -31.39 7.74 -12.43
N PHE A 10 -32.01 6.58 -12.20
CA PHE A 10 -31.35 5.39 -11.65
C PHE A 10 -30.29 4.80 -12.60
N VAL A 11 -30.57 4.75 -13.90
CA VAL A 11 -29.66 4.20 -14.92
C VAL A 11 -28.52 5.18 -15.24
N PHE A 12 -28.78 6.50 -15.26
CA PHE A 12 -27.71 7.49 -15.41
C PHE A 12 -26.81 7.54 -14.18
N SER A 13 -27.39 7.48 -12.98
CA SER A 13 -26.59 7.44 -11.76
C SER A 13 -25.71 6.18 -11.74
N SER A 14 -26.26 4.98 -12.02
CA SER A 14 -25.47 3.74 -12.06
C SER A 14 -24.35 3.73 -13.12
N LEU A 15 -24.58 4.32 -14.30
CA LEU A 15 -23.57 4.41 -15.37
C LEU A 15 -22.46 5.43 -15.06
N ILE A 16 -22.80 6.54 -14.38
CA ILE A 16 -21.81 7.51 -13.91
C ILE A 16 -20.94 6.89 -12.81
N PHE A 17 -21.52 6.04 -11.94
CA PHE A 17 -20.81 5.39 -10.83
C PHE A 17 -19.90 4.24 -11.26
N SER A 18 -20.32 3.40 -12.22
CA SER A 18 -19.45 2.32 -12.72
C SER A 18 -18.19 2.88 -13.40
N ASN A 19 -18.33 3.97 -14.16
CA ASN A 19 -17.19 4.64 -14.79
C ASN A 19 -16.26 5.27 -13.75
N MET A 20 -16.81 5.86 -12.68
CA MET A 20 -16.01 6.45 -11.61
C MET A 20 -15.17 5.41 -10.85
N GLN A 21 -15.75 4.25 -10.53
CA GLN A 21 -15.01 3.17 -9.87
C GLN A 21 -13.84 2.68 -10.74
N GLU A 22 -14.08 2.50 -12.04
CA GLU A 22 -13.06 2.08 -13.00
C GLU A 22 -11.97 3.14 -13.16
N GLU A 23 -12.33 4.43 -13.18
CA GLU A 23 -11.36 5.53 -13.22
C GLU A 23 -10.52 5.65 -11.94
N ILE A 24 -11.12 5.51 -10.75
CA ILE A 24 -10.38 5.46 -9.48
C ILE A 24 -9.39 4.29 -9.52
N ARG A 25 -9.87 3.09 -9.88
CA ARG A 25 -9.05 1.89 -9.95
C ARG A 25 -7.89 2.07 -10.92
N ASN A 26 -8.16 2.55 -12.13
CA ASN A 26 -7.13 2.82 -13.13
C ASN A 26 -6.13 3.87 -12.65
N TYR A 27 -6.57 4.92 -11.96
CA TYR A 27 -5.67 5.93 -11.40
C TYR A 27 -4.74 5.35 -10.33
N VAL A 28 -5.28 4.53 -9.44
CA VAL A 28 -4.51 3.86 -8.37
C VAL A 28 -3.52 2.87 -8.97
N GLU A 29 -3.99 1.93 -9.81
CA GLU A 29 -3.20 0.80 -10.32
C GLU A 29 -2.07 1.24 -11.26
N ASN A 30 -2.23 2.37 -11.95
CA ASN A 30 -1.18 2.93 -12.81
C ASN A 30 -0.22 3.88 -12.10
N SER A 31 -0.41 4.16 -10.80
CA SER A 31 0.48 5.05 -10.06
C SER A 31 1.84 4.38 -9.76
N PRO A 32 2.98 5.06 -9.98
CA PRO A 32 4.30 4.51 -9.69
C PRO A 32 4.47 4.07 -8.22
N GLU A 33 3.88 4.83 -7.29
CA GLU A 33 3.95 4.53 -5.86
C GLU A 33 3.21 3.23 -5.53
N TYR A 34 2.02 3.01 -6.11
CA TYR A 34 1.28 1.76 -5.94
C TYR A 34 2.03 0.58 -6.56
N LEU A 35 2.54 0.72 -7.78
CA LEU A 35 3.31 -0.34 -8.45
C LEU A 35 4.56 -0.73 -7.67
N GLN A 36 5.26 0.24 -7.07
CA GLN A 36 6.40 -0.03 -6.21
C GLN A 36 6.00 -0.73 -4.90
N ALA A 37 4.90 -0.31 -4.27
CA ALA A 37 4.38 -0.97 -3.08
C ALA A 37 3.90 -2.40 -3.38
N LEU A 38 3.27 -2.61 -4.55
CA LEU A 38 2.82 -3.90 -5.03
C LEU A 38 4.01 -4.83 -5.28
N LYS A 39 5.08 -4.33 -5.92
CA LYS A 39 6.33 -5.08 -6.11
C LYS A 39 6.92 -5.53 -4.76
N ASN A 40 6.98 -4.64 -3.77
CA ASN A 40 7.49 -4.98 -2.44
C ASN A 40 6.62 -6.06 -1.77
N TYR A 41 5.30 -5.92 -1.83
CA TYR A 41 4.36 -6.94 -1.35
C TYR A 41 4.55 -8.29 -2.04
N ILE A 42 4.66 -8.27 -3.36
CA ILE A 42 4.88 -9.46 -4.18
C ILE A 42 6.18 -10.14 -3.74
N ASN A 43 7.30 -9.41 -3.65
CA ASN A 43 8.58 -9.98 -3.21
C ASN A 43 8.48 -10.64 -1.83
N SER A 44 7.89 -9.95 -0.83
CA SER A 44 7.68 -10.52 0.51
C SER A 44 6.68 -11.70 0.54
N SER A 45 5.85 -11.86 -0.50
CA SER A 45 4.96 -13.02 -0.64
C SER A 45 5.62 -14.21 -1.35
N TYR A 46 6.60 -13.94 -2.22
CA TYR A 46 7.41 -14.94 -2.91
C TYR A 46 8.43 -15.61 -1.97
N GLU A 47 8.98 -14.86 -1.01
CA GLU A 47 9.78 -15.42 0.10
C GLU A 47 9.01 -16.55 0.84
N LYS A 48 7.66 -16.50 0.82
CA LYS A 48 6.78 -17.47 1.47
C LYS A 48 6.43 -18.74 0.67
N GLY A 49 7.07 -18.98 -0.49
CA GLY A 49 6.90 -20.23 -1.24
C GLY A 49 5.52 -20.48 -1.88
N TYR A 50 4.66 -19.47 -2.06
CA TYR A 50 3.37 -19.63 -2.77
C TYR A 50 3.46 -19.59 -4.30
N SER A 51 4.66 -19.52 -4.86
CA SER A 51 4.88 -19.95 -6.23
C SER A 51 5.63 -21.26 -6.22
N LEU A 52 4.99 -22.31 -6.74
CA LEU A 52 5.68 -23.28 -7.59
C LEU A 52 6.26 -22.49 -8.78
N SER A 53 7.34 -21.76 -8.56
CA SER A 53 8.18 -21.33 -9.65
C SER A 53 8.84 -22.62 -10.15
N PHE A 54 8.21 -23.26 -11.14
CA PHE A 54 8.91 -24.09 -12.12
C PHE A 54 9.83 -23.18 -12.96
N GLY A 55 10.68 -22.41 -12.29
CA GLY A 55 11.80 -21.71 -12.88
C GLY A 55 12.99 -22.61 -12.65
N THR A 56 13.30 -23.47 -13.61
CA THR A 56 14.58 -24.16 -13.64
C THR A 56 15.68 -23.10 -13.76
N ASN A 57 16.16 -22.59 -12.63
CA ASN A 57 17.40 -21.85 -12.60
C ASN A 57 18.52 -22.88 -12.84
N LEU A 58 18.84 -23.10 -14.12
CA LEU A 58 20.07 -23.77 -14.56
C LEU A 58 21.24 -22.88 -14.12
N ASN A 59 21.67 -23.00 -12.86
CA ASN A 59 22.61 -22.05 -12.27
C ASN A 59 24.04 -22.18 -12.81
N LYS A 60 24.36 -23.28 -13.49
CA LYS A 60 25.58 -23.42 -14.30
C LYS A 60 25.54 -24.75 -15.06
N VAL A 61 25.75 -24.72 -16.36
CA VAL A 61 26.27 -25.88 -17.11
C VAL A 61 27.64 -25.45 -17.57
N SER A 62 28.69 -25.95 -16.92
CA SER A 62 30.06 -25.76 -17.38
C SER A 62 30.55 -27.04 -18.05
N PHE A 63 31.26 -26.90 -19.16
CA PHE A 63 31.92 -28.00 -19.84
C PHE A 63 33.41 -27.83 -19.59
N ASP A 64 33.97 -28.65 -18.70
CA ASP A 64 35.41 -28.72 -18.51
C ASP A 64 35.93 -29.95 -19.26
N TYR A 65 36.72 -29.70 -20.30
CA TYR A 65 37.39 -30.73 -21.07
C TYR A 65 38.90 -30.60 -20.89
N ASP A 66 39.50 -31.60 -20.27
CA ASP A 66 40.95 -31.69 -20.12
C ASP A 66 41.53 -32.51 -21.30
N PHE A 67 42.26 -31.81 -22.17
CA PHE A 67 42.85 -32.39 -23.37
C PHE A 67 44.00 -33.37 -23.06
N ASP A 68 44.67 -33.25 -21.91
CA ASP A 68 45.78 -34.10 -21.54
C ASP A 68 45.31 -35.44 -20.96
N SER A 69 44.16 -35.45 -20.28
CA SER A 69 43.56 -36.65 -19.67
C SER A 69 42.38 -37.24 -20.44
N TYR A 70 41.96 -36.63 -21.56
CA TYR A 70 40.74 -36.97 -22.32
C TYR A 70 39.50 -37.07 -21.41
N GLN A 71 39.43 -36.21 -20.40
CA GLN A 71 38.35 -36.21 -19.42
C GLN A 71 37.36 -35.08 -19.73
N LEU A 72 36.09 -35.43 -19.90
CA LEU A 72 34.97 -34.48 -19.94
C LEU A 72 34.30 -34.47 -18.57
N SER A 73 34.00 -33.29 -18.02
CA SER A 73 33.17 -33.11 -16.82
C SER A 73 32.06 -32.10 -17.07
N VAL A 74 30.83 -32.43 -16.66
CA VAL A 74 29.63 -31.60 -16.80
C VAL A 74 28.85 -31.63 -15.48
N PRO A 75 29.07 -30.65 -14.58
CA PRO A 75 28.19 -30.44 -13.44
C PRO A 75 26.87 -29.81 -13.89
N VAL A 76 25.77 -30.32 -13.33
CA VAL A 76 24.41 -29.82 -13.53
C VAL A 76 23.73 -29.72 -12.17
N THR A 77 23.19 -28.55 -11.85
CA THR A 77 22.41 -28.34 -10.62
C THR A 77 21.06 -27.71 -10.97
N PHE A 78 20.00 -28.32 -10.47
CA PHE A 78 18.63 -27.83 -10.53
C PHE A 78 18.18 -27.46 -9.13
N LYS A 79 17.92 -26.18 -8.88
CA LYS A 79 17.29 -25.71 -7.64
C LYS A 79 15.82 -25.41 -7.91
N PHE A 80 14.92 -26.08 -7.20
CA PHE A 80 13.47 -25.96 -7.37
C PHE A 80 12.85 -25.00 -6.34
N SER A 81 13.39 -25.01 -5.12
CA SER A 81 13.11 -24.07 -4.02
C SER A 81 14.35 -23.94 -3.13
N ASP A 82 14.30 -23.11 -2.08
CA ASP A 82 15.37 -23.06 -1.07
C ASP A 82 15.53 -24.41 -0.35
N ASP A 83 14.43 -25.14 -0.19
CA ASP A 83 14.41 -26.44 0.51
C ASP A 83 14.52 -27.66 -0.42
N PHE A 84 14.72 -27.48 -1.73
CA PHE A 84 14.81 -28.62 -2.66
C PHE A 84 15.76 -28.37 -3.82
N SER A 85 16.77 -29.23 -3.93
CA SER A 85 17.71 -29.22 -5.05
C SER A 85 18.11 -30.62 -5.51
N VAL A 86 18.49 -30.70 -6.77
CA VAL A 86 19.04 -31.89 -7.41
C VAL A 86 20.34 -31.48 -8.08
N SER A 87 21.43 -32.16 -7.78
CA SER A 87 22.71 -31.98 -8.44
C SER A 87 23.20 -33.28 -9.05
N ALA A 88 23.91 -33.19 -10.17
CA ALA A 88 24.56 -34.31 -10.82
C ALA A 88 25.86 -33.84 -11.45
N ASN A 89 26.90 -34.67 -11.44
CA ASN A 89 28.15 -34.35 -12.14
C ASN A 89 28.54 -35.50 -13.06
N PHE A 90 28.42 -35.29 -14.37
CA PHE A 90 28.77 -36.30 -15.36
C PHE A 90 30.25 -36.17 -15.67
N SER A 91 31.03 -37.24 -15.49
CA SER A 91 32.42 -37.27 -15.93
C SER A 91 32.72 -38.51 -16.76
N ALA A 92 33.37 -38.34 -17.91
CA ALA A 92 33.72 -39.42 -18.82
C ALA A 92 35.18 -39.31 -19.24
N ASN A 93 35.90 -40.43 -19.20
CA ASN A 93 37.17 -40.62 -19.89
C ASN A 93 37.12 -41.93 -20.70
N LYS A 94 38.23 -42.33 -21.33
CA LYS A 94 38.29 -43.49 -22.23
C LYS A 94 37.80 -44.81 -21.60
N ASP A 95 38.01 -45.00 -20.30
CA ASP A 95 37.81 -46.28 -19.61
C ASP A 95 36.76 -46.21 -18.48
N VAL A 96 36.31 -45.00 -18.13
CA VAL A 96 35.43 -44.72 -16.99
C VAL A 96 34.37 -43.67 -17.34
N LEU A 97 33.10 -44.02 -17.13
CA LEU A 97 31.97 -43.08 -17.12
C LEU A 97 31.43 -43.00 -15.69
N THR A 98 31.28 -41.80 -15.13
CA THR A 98 30.83 -41.54 -13.76
C THR A 98 29.67 -40.54 -13.77
N PHE A 99 28.61 -40.83 -13.03
CA PHE A 99 27.44 -39.97 -12.89
C PHE A 99 26.91 -39.98 -11.45
N PRO A 100 27.60 -39.33 -10.50
CA PRO A 100 27.05 -38.99 -9.20
C PRO A 100 25.81 -38.10 -9.34
N VAL A 101 24.80 -38.43 -8.54
CA VAL A 101 23.54 -37.70 -8.36
C VAL A 101 23.36 -37.48 -6.86
N GLU A 102 22.99 -36.27 -6.48
CA GLU A 102 22.68 -35.88 -5.12
C GLU A 102 21.35 -35.12 -5.12
N ILE A 103 20.47 -35.47 -4.21
CA ILE A 103 19.16 -34.87 -4.04
C ILE A 103 19.07 -34.43 -2.58
N ASP A 104 18.96 -33.13 -2.37
CA ASP A 104 18.83 -32.53 -1.06
C ASP A 104 17.44 -31.93 -0.92
N PHE A 105 16.75 -32.28 0.16
CA PHE A 105 15.48 -31.67 0.51
C PHE A 105 15.25 -31.60 2.02
N ASN A 106 14.53 -30.56 2.46
CA ASN A 106 14.11 -30.41 3.84
C ASN A 106 12.62 -30.74 4.01
N VAL A 107 12.27 -31.56 5.01
CA VAL A 107 10.87 -31.88 5.35
C VAL A 107 10.69 -31.84 6.85
N PHE A 108 9.81 -30.96 7.36
CA PHE A 108 9.58 -30.80 8.80
C PHE A 108 10.88 -30.60 9.62
N ASN A 109 11.81 -29.84 9.02
CA ASN A 109 13.13 -29.53 9.56
C ASN A 109 14.01 -30.78 9.75
N PHE A 110 13.82 -31.76 8.88
CA PHE A 110 14.76 -32.86 8.65
C PHE A 110 15.45 -32.63 7.31
N ASP A 111 16.77 -32.54 7.34
CA ASP A 111 17.60 -32.53 6.15
C ASP A 111 17.73 -33.95 5.63
N ILE A 112 17.23 -34.17 4.42
CA ILE A 112 17.27 -35.47 3.75
C ILE A 112 18.16 -35.33 2.53
N ASN A 113 19.25 -36.09 2.52
CA ASN A 113 20.17 -36.21 1.41
C ASN A 113 20.05 -37.62 0.82
N LEU A 114 19.79 -37.71 -0.47
CA LEU A 114 19.90 -38.94 -1.25
C LEU A 114 21.10 -38.79 -2.17
N SER A 115 22.05 -39.70 -2.07
CA SER A 115 23.21 -39.73 -2.96
C SER A 115 23.23 -41.03 -3.74
N GLY A 116 23.66 -40.97 -4.99
CA GLY A 116 23.87 -42.12 -5.84
C GLY A 116 25.12 -41.88 -6.66
N ASN A 117 26.10 -42.78 -6.61
CA ASN A 117 27.27 -42.71 -7.46
C ASN A 117 27.30 -43.91 -8.39
N PHE A 118 27.08 -43.65 -9.66
CA PHE A 118 27.04 -44.68 -10.67
C PHE A 118 28.24 -44.54 -11.59
N ARG A 119 28.92 -45.66 -11.85
CA ARG A 119 30.16 -45.73 -12.61
C ARG A 119 30.13 -46.92 -13.56
N PHE A 120 30.56 -46.72 -14.80
CA PHE A 120 30.96 -47.80 -15.70
C PHE A 120 32.48 -47.79 -15.78
N VAL A 121 33.12 -48.90 -15.42
CA VAL A 121 34.58 -49.06 -15.48
C VAL A 121 34.87 -50.33 -16.27
N ASN A 122 35.53 -50.22 -17.43
CA ASN A 122 35.88 -51.38 -18.27
C ASN A 122 34.70 -52.35 -18.51
N ASP A 123 33.55 -51.82 -18.96
CA ASP A 123 32.29 -52.54 -19.18
C ASP A 123 31.59 -53.13 -17.94
N GLU A 124 32.11 -52.89 -16.73
CA GLU A 124 31.42 -53.24 -15.47
C GLU A 124 30.66 -52.05 -14.90
N PHE A 125 29.37 -52.25 -14.60
CA PHE A 125 28.57 -51.28 -13.88
C PHE A 125 28.78 -51.38 -12.37
N LYS A 126 29.16 -50.27 -11.74
CA LYS A 126 29.34 -50.10 -10.31
C LYS A 126 28.45 -48.98 -9.82
N ASP A 127 27.60 -49.28 -8.86
CA ASP A 127 26.66 -48.37 -8.22
C ASP A 127 26.83 -48.37 -6.71
N SER A 128 26.83 -47.18 -6.13
CA SER A 128 26.62 -46.98 -4.70
C SER A 128 25.51 -45.97 -4.49
N TYR A 129 24.76 -46.11 -3.40
CA TYR A 129 23.71 -45.17 -3.04
C TYR A 129 23.62 -45.01 -1.53
N GLY A 130 23.32 -43.79 -1.12
CA GLY A 130 23.21 -43.38 0.28
C GLY A 130 21.92 -42.64 0.52
N ILE A 131 21.36 -42.81 1.72
CA ILE A 131 20.35 -41.92 2.28
C ILE A 131 20.86 -41.42 3.62
N SER A 132 20.83 -40.11 3.83
CA SER A 132 21.10 -39.50 5.13
C SER A 132 19.90 -38.64 5.53
N ILE A 133 19.46 -38.80 6.77
CA ILE A 133 18.41 -37.98 7.38
C ILE A 133 19.03 -37.38 8.63
N SER A 134 19.04 -36.06 8.75
CA SER A 134 19.51 -35.39 9.96
C SER A 134 18.60 -34.28 10.42
N LYS A 135 18.69 -33.97 11.70
CA LYS A 135 17.92 -32.90 12.34
C LYS A 135 18.75 -32.21 13.40
N ASN A 136 18.84 -30.90 13.27
CA ASN A 136 19.28 -30.04 14.36
C ASN A 136 18.22 -30.06 15.49
N LEU A 137 18.64 -30.35 16.72
CA LEU A 137 17.77 -30.38 17.89
C LEU A 137 17.38 -28.98 18.39
N PHE A 138 18.18 -27.96 18.10
CA PHE A 138 17.93 -26.55 18.39
C PHE A 138 17.68 -25.81 17.09
N ASP A 139 16.66 -26.26 16.40
CA ASP A 139 16.17 -25.63 15.18
C ASP A 139 15.32 -24.40 15.54
N ASN A 140 15.64 -23.29 14.88
CA ASN A 140 15.02 -21.98 15.10
C ASN A 140 14.26 -21.50 13.84
N SER A 141 13.81 -22.42 12.98
CA SER A 141 13.03 -22.09 11.77
C SER A 141 11.77 -21.25 12.05
N ASP A 142 11.21 -21.36 13.25
CA ASP A 142 10.06 -20.56 13.69
C ASP A 142 10.41 -19.08 13.91
N GLU A 143 11.68 -18.74 14.15
CA GLU A 143 12.14 -17.35 14.16
C GLU A 143 12.11 -16.76 12.75
N GLU A 144 12.59 -17.52 11.76
CA GLU A 144 12.57 -17.13 10.33
C GLU A 144 11.12 -16.96 9.84
N ASP A 145 10.22 -17.90 10.17
CA ASP A 145 8.79 -17.81 9.87
C ASP A 145 8.14 -16.51 10.42
N LEU A 146 8.54 -16.10 11.63
CA LEU A 146 8.05 -14.88 12.27
C LEU A 146 8.63 -13.62 11.60
N GLU A 147 9.93 -13.61 11.26
CA GLU A 147 10.59 -12.52 10.54
C GLU A 147 9.96 -12.27 9.16
N GLU A 148 9.69 -13.34 8.41
CA GLU A 148 8.99 -13.28 7.14
C GLU A 148 7.54 -12.77 7.31
N LYS A 149 6.84 -13.25 8.33
CA LYS A 149 5.48 -12.80 8.64
C LYS A 149 5.43 -11.30 8.96
N ILE A 150 6.42 -10.79 9.69
CA ILE A 150 6.57 -9.35 9.99
C ILE A 150 6.76 -8.58 8.68
N SER A 151 7.68 -9.01 7.82
CA SER A 151 7.95 -8.40 6.52
C SER A 151 6.71 -8.36 5.63
N LEU A 152 5.98 -9.48 5.54
CA LEU A 152 4.74 -9.57 4.77
C LEU A 152 3.66 -8.62 5.29
N LEU A 153 3.46 -8.53 6.61
CA LEU A 153 2.47 -7.64 7.21
C LEU A 153 2.78 -6.17 6.97
N ASN A 154 4.05 -5.78 7.10
CA ASN A 154 4.52 -4.43 6.79
C ASN A 154 4.30 -4.09 5.31
N ALA A 155 4.63 -5.01 4.40
CA ALA A 155 4.43 -4.81 2.97
C ALA A 155 2.94 -4.69 2.61
N LYS A 156 2.08 -5.52 3.20
CA LYS A 156 0.61 -5.42 3.06
C LYS A 156 0.07 -4.10 3.58
N TRP A 157 0.51 -3.65 4.76
CA TRP A 157 0.13 -2.35 5.31
C TRP A 157 0.50 -1.21 4.39
N ASN A 158 1.74 -1.21 3.90
CA ASN A 158 2.24 -0.16 3.01
C ASN A 158 1.45 -0.11 1.70
N LEU A 159 1.16 -1.26 1.10
CA LEU A 159 0.34 -1.35 -0.10
C LEU A 159 -1.06 -0.76 0.12
N LEU A 160 -1.72 -1.14 1.22
CA LEU A 160 -3.04 -0.62 1.58
C LEU A 160 -3.01 0.91 1.82
N ASN A 161 -2.01 1.40 2.55
CA ASN A 161 -1.88 2.83 2.84
C ASN A 161 -1.67 3.65 1.56
N VAL A 162 -0.79 3.20 0.66
CA VAL A 162 -0.57 3.86 -0.64
C VAL A 162 -1.84 3.81 -1.50
N LYS A 163 -2.53 2.68 -1.54
CA LYS A 163 -3.81 2.53 -2.23
C LYS A 163 -4.83 3.56 -1.74
N ASN A 164 -5.04 3.66 -0.43
CA ASN A 164 -5.97 4.61 0.18
C ASN A 164 -5.58 6.07 -0.08
N GLN A 165 -4.29 6.40 0.00
CA GLN A 165 -3.79 7.74 -0.33
C GLN A 165 -4.14 8.13 -1.76
N LYS A 166 -3.97 7.22 -2.73
CA LYS A 166 -4.29 7.47 -4.14
C LYS A 166 -5.79 7.58 -4.40
N VAL A 167 -6.62 6.82 -3.69
CA VAL A 167 -8.08 6.99 -3.71
C VAL A 167 -8.47 8.40 -3.25
N ILE A 168 -7.95 8.84 -2.11
CA ILE A 168 -8.22 10.19 -1.57
C ILE A 168 -7.70 11.29 -2.50
N GLU A 169 -6.51 11.11 -3.09
CA GLU A 169 -5.94 12.05 -4.06
C GLU A 169 -6.85 12.19 -5.28
N TYR A 170 -7.31 11.08 -5.85
CA TYR A 170 -8.23 11.12 -6.99
C TYR A 170 -9.54 11.82 -6.63
N LEU A 171 -10.17 11.45 -5.51
CA LEU A 171 -11.44 12.05 -5.07
C LEU A 171 -11.32 13.57 -4.91
N ASN A 172 -10.24 14.05 -4.27
CA ASN A 172 -9.95 15.48 -4.16
C ASN A 172 -9.84 16.13 -5.54
N ASN A 173 -9.04 15.55 -6.42
CA ASN A 173 -8.76 16.12 -7.73
C ASN A 173 -10.01 16.20 -8.61
N ALA A 174 -10.85 15.16 -8.59
CA ALA A 174 -12.09 15.11 -9.35
C ALA A 174 -13.14 16.07 -8.77
N TYR A 175 -13.29 16.17 -7.45
CA TYR A 175 -14.15 17.19 -6.83
C TYR A 175 -13.70 18.61 -7.20
N TYR A 176 -12.41 18.92 -7.03
CA TYR A 176 -11.87 20.25 -7.30
C TYR A 176 -11.93 20.64 -8.78
N SER A 177 -11.88 19.67 -9.70
CA SER A 177 -12.17 19.90 -11.12
C SER A 177 -13.55 20.52 -11.33
N LEU A 178 -14.59 19.93 -10.73
CA LEU A 178 -15.96 20.44 -10.82
C LEU A 178 -16.11 21.77 -10.08
N TYR A 179 -15.66 21.83 -8.82
CA TYR A 179 -15.80 23.01 -7.96
C TYR A 179 -15.17 24.26 -8.60
N TYR A 180 -13.91 24.18 -9.03
CA TYR A 180 -13.23 25.34 -9.63
C TYR A 180 -13.79 25.72 -11.00
N SER A 181 -14.31 24.77 -11.78
CA SER A 181 -15.02 25.07 -13.02
C SER A 181 -16.30 25.88 -12.76
N LYS A 182 -17.11 25.47 -11.77
CA LYS A 182 -18.32 26.18 -11.35
C LYS A 182 -18.03 27.56 -10.76
N MET A 183 -17.05 27.65 -9.87
CA MET A 183 -16.64 28.92 -9.28
C MET A 183 -16.10 29.88 -10.34
N TYR A 184 -15.28 29.41 -11.30
CA TYR A 184 -14.83 30.25 -12.40
C TYR A 184 -16.00 30.79 -13.24
N GLU A 185 -16.99 29.94 -13.57
CA GLU A 185 -18.17 30.37 -14.32
C GLU A 185 -18.95 31.47 -13.57
N ILE A 186 -19.22 31.27 -12.28
CA ILE A 186 -19.96 32.21 -11.43
C ILE A 186 -19.19 33.54 -11.30
N TYR A 187 -17.90 33.49 -10.94
CA TYR A 187 -17.07 34.68 -10.80
C TYR A 187 -16.88 35.44 -12.12
N SER A 188 -16.85 34.74 -13.25
CA SER A 188 -16.75 35.36 -14.58
C SER A 188 -18.00 36.20 -14.88
N LYS A 189 -19.19 35.63 -14.67
CA LYS A 189 -20.47 36.33 -14.86
C LYS A 189 -20.63 37.49 -13.86
N LEU A 190 -20.28 37.26 -12.60
CA LEU A 190 -20.33 38.29 -11.56
C LEU A 190 -19.37 39.45 -11.86
N TYR A 191 -18.15 39.17 -12.33
CA TYR A 191 -17.18 40.18 -12.72
C TYR A 191 -17.68 41.03 -13.90
N GLN A 192 -18.32 40.42 -14.90
CA GLN A 192 -18.90 41.15 -16.03
C GLN A 192 -19.97 42.15 -15.56
N LEU A 193 -20.92 41.70 -14.73
CA LEU A 193 -21.98 42.56 -14.18
C LEU A 193 -21.39 43.70 -13.34
N LYS A 194 -20.47 43.39 -12.43
CA LYS A 194 -19.82 44.40 -11.57
C LYS A 194 -18.96 45.39 -12.35
N LYS A 195 -18.35 44.96 -13.45
CA LYS A 195 -17.60 45.85 -14.36
C LYS A 195 -18.53 46.83 -15.08
N GLU A 196 -19.73 46.40 -15.46
CA GLU A 196 -20.74 47.30 -16.05
C GLU A 196 -21.28 48.30 -15.02
N GLU A 197 -21.54 47.87 -13.79
CA GLU A 197 -21.92 48.77 -12.69
C GLU A 197 -20.82 49.79 -12.40
N PHE A 198 -19.56 49.35 -12.37
CA PHE A 198 -18.42 50.23 -12.09
C PHE A 198 -18.26 51.34 -13.14
N LYS A 199 -18.56 51.09 -14.42
CA LYS A 199 -18.57 52.16 -15.44
C LYS A 199 -19.56 53.27 -15.09
N LYS A 200 -20.75 52.91 -14.57
CA LYS A 200 -21.75 53.89 -14.11
C LYS A 200 -21.25 54.64 -12.87
N VAL A 201 -20.54 53.97 -11.97
CA VAL A 201 -19.91 54.59 -10.79
C VAL A 201 -18.84 55.60 -11.21
N GLU A 202 -18.01 55.26 -12.20
CA GLU A 202 -16.98 56.15 -12.76
C GLU A 202 -17.58 57.41 -13.40
N GLU A 203 -18.67 57.27 -14.15
CA GLU A 203 -19.44 58.41 -14.68
C GLU A 203 -20.03 59.29 -13.57
N LYS A 204 -20.58 58.69 -12.51
CA LYS A 204 -21.11 59.45 -11.36
C LYS A 204 -20.01 60.20 -10.61
N TYR A 205 -18.84 59.58 -10.44
CA TYR A 205 -17.70 60.20 -9.77
C TYR A 205 -17.17 61.39 -10.57
N SER A 206 -16.98 61.24 -11.89
CA SER A 206 -16.53 62.33 -12.76
C SER A 206 -17.49 63.53 -12.80
N LYS A 207 -18.79 63.29 -12.55
CA LYS A 207 -19.82 64.34 -12.40
C LYS A 207 -19.91 64.91 -10.97
N GLY A 208 -19.10 64.42 -10.03
CA GLY A 208 -19.12 64.85 -8.62
C GLY A 208 -20.35 64.38 -7.83
N ILE A 209 -21.08 63.37 -8.31
CA ILE A 209 -22.31 62.89 -7.70
C ILE A 209 -22.03 61.96 -6.50
N ILE A 210 -20.92 61.22 -6.54
CA ILE A 210 -20.49 60.31 -5.48
C ILE A 210 -19.15 60.72 -4.88
N SER A 211 -18.88 60.25 -3.67
CA SER A 211 -17.63 60.55 -2.97
C SER A 211 -16.44 59.75 -3.52
N GLN A 212 -15.21 60.25 -3.27
CA GLN A 212 -14.00 59.52 -3.61
C GLN A 212 -13.87 58.18 -2.85
N ILE A 213 -14.35 58.13 -1.61
CA ILE A 213 -14.34 56.91 -0.78
C ILE A 213 -15.22 55.83 -1.44
N GLU A 214 -16.42 56.21 -1.87
CA GLU A 214 -17.35 55.30 -2.55
C GLU A 214 -16.76 54.77 -3.86
N TYR A 215 -16.20 55.65 -4.70
CA TYR A 215 -15.50 55.25 -5.93
C TYR A 215 -14.35 54.26 -5.65
N LEU A 216 -13.51 54.53 -4.65
CA LEU A 216 -12.39 53.67 -4.30
C LEU A 216 -12.84 52.31 -3.74
N ASN A 217 -13.92 52.27 -2.97
CA ASN A 217 -14.50 51.02 -2.46
C ASN A 217 -15.01 50.13 -3.59
N GLU A 218 -15.75 50.70 -4.55
CA GLU A 218 -16.22 49.96 -5.73
C GLU A 218 -15.05 49.48 -6.60
N LYS A 219 -14.04 50.33 -6.80
CA LYS A 219 -12.82 49.95 -7.53
C LYS A 219 -12.09 48.80 -6.84
N LYS A 220 -11.97 48.84 -5.51
CA LYS A 220 -11.37 47.78 -4.71
C LYS A 220 -12.14 46.47 -4.86
N SER A 221 -13.47 46.51 -4.79
CA SER A 221 -14.34 45.34 -4.98
C SER A 221 -14.14 44.69 -6.35
N LEU A 222 -14.12 45.50 -7.42
CA LEU A 222 -13.88 45.01 -8.78
C LEU A 222 -12.49 44.38 -8.95
N LEU A 223 -11.45 44.98 -8.36
CA LEU A 223 -10.08 44.44 -8.39
C LEU A 223 -9.95 43.13 -7.60
N MET A 224 -10.66 42.99 -6.48
CA MET A 224 -10.72 41.74 -5.71
C MET A 224 -11.41 40.63 -6.52
N LEU A 225 -12.53 40.93 -7.18
CA LEU A 225 -13.19 39.99 -8.10
C LEU A 225 -12.26 39.55 -9.24
N GLN A 226 -11.53 40.48 -9.84
CA GLN A 226 -10.56 40.17 -10.90
C GLN A 226 -9.43 39.26 -10.39
N LYS A 227 -8.93 39.48 -9.17
CA LYS A 227 -7.92 38.62 -8.54
C LYS A 227 -8.47 37.22 -8.31
N ASN A 228 -9.67 37.09 -7.77
CA ASN A 228 -10.31 35.80 -7.52
C ASN A 228 -10.57 35.03 -8.82
N LEU A 229 -11.06 35.71 -9.87
CA LEU A 229 -11.28 35.11 -11.18
C LEU A 229 -10.00 34.48 -11.76
N LYS A 230 -8.87 35.21 -11.71
CA LYS A 230 -7.57 34.68 -12.16
C LYS A 230 -7.11 33.48 -11.32
N SER A 231 -7.36 33.50 -10.02
CA SER A 231 -7.05 32.37 -9.13
C SER A 231 -7.84 31.13 -9.53
N TYR A 232 -9.15 31.28 -9.77
CA TYR A 232 -10.01 30.17 -10.21
C TYR A 232 -9.69 29.69 -11.62
N GLU A 233 -9.27 30.56 -12.53
CA GLU A 233 -8.80 30.18 -13.86
C GLU A 233 -7.58 29.26 -13.80
N SER A 234 -6.58 29.64 -13.00
CA SER A 234 -5.37 28.85 -12.80
C SER A 234 -5.68 27.48 -12.18
N LYS A 235 -6.51 27.46 -11.13
CA LYS A 235 -6.91 26.23 -10.45
C LYS A 235 -7.75 25.34 -11.36
N LYS A 236 -8.72 25.88 -12.09
CA LYS A 236 -9.51 25.13 -13.07
C LYS A 236 -8.60 24.38 -14.05
N SER A 237 -7.60 25.04 -14.63
CA SER A 237 -6.65 24.43 -15.56
C SER A 237 -5.80 23.31 -14.93
N GLU A 238 -5.50 23.39 -13.62
CA GLU A 238 -4.76 22.36 -12.88
C GLU A 238 -5.54 21.04 -12.78
N TYR A 239 -6.86 21.11 -12.63
CA TYR A 239 -7.73 19.96 -12.40
C TYR A 239 -8.53 19.49 -13.63
N GLU A 240 -8.43 20.19 -14.78
CA GLU A 240 -9.25 19.93 -15.99
C GLU A 240 -9.12 18.50 -16.55
N LYS A 241 -8.03 17.80 -16.25
CA LYS A 241 -7.78 16.41 -16.67
C LYS A 241 -8.60 15.36 -15.92
N TYR A 242 -9.29 15.73 -14.83
CA TYR A 242 -10.10 14.81 -14.04
C TYR A 242 -11.58 14.97 -14.38
N SER A 243 -12.27 13.83 -14.54
CA SER A 243 -13.71 13.71 -14.63
C SER A 243 -14.34 14.25 -13.34
N GLY A 244 -14.92 15.45 -13.40
CA GLY A 244 -15.62 16.03 -12.26
C GLY A 244 -16.85 15.20 -11.88
N PHE A 245 -17.10 15.00 -10.59
CA PHE A 245 -18.33 14.36 -10.09
C PHE A 245 -19.07 15.24 -9.07
N PRO A 246 -20.41 15.25 -9.10
CA PRO A 246 -21.20 15.98 -8.11
C PRO A 246 -21.16 15.27 -6.74
N LEU A 247 -21.09 16.07 -5.66
CA LEU A 247 -20.91 15.63 -4.28
C LEU A 247 -22.11 14.88 -3.66
N SER A 248 -23.21 14.67 -4.38
CA SER A 248 -24.47 14.20 -3.80
C SER A 248 -24.45 12.74 -3.30
N ILE A 249 -23.29 12.14 -3.08
CA ILE A 249 -23.14 10.74 -2.73
C ILE A 249 -22.17 10.63 -1.53
N PHE A 250 -22.54 9.76 -0.59
CA PHE A 250 -21.74 9.24 0.53
C PHE A 250 -21.84 9.97 1.88
N GLU A 251 -22.98 9.77 2.56
CA GLU A 251 -23.01 9.91 4.01
C GLU A 251 -22.30 8.69 4.64
N VAL A 252 -21.01 8.84 4.94
CA VAL A 252 -20.23 7.78 5.61
C VAL A 252 -20.34 7.98 7.12
N ASN A 253 -20.75 6.92 7.82
CA ASN A 253 -20.74 6.87 9.29
C ASN A 253 -19.30 6.78 9.81
N LEU A 254 -19.04 7.22 11.04
CA LEU A 254 -17.71 7.06 11.62
C LEU A 254 -17.48 5.59 12.04
N PRO A 255 -16.31 5.00 11.73
CA PRO A 255 -15.97 3.68 12.20
C PRO A 255 -15.66 3.73 13.71
N GLN A 256 -15.96 2.63 14.42
CA GLN A 256 -15.52 2.48 15.81
C GLN A 256 -13.99 2.44 15.89
N LYS A 257 -13.42 2.96 16.99
CA LYS A 257 -11.98 2.89 17.29
C LYS A 257 -11.56 1.43 17.41
N ASP A 258 -10.94 0.89 16.36
CA ASP A 258 -10.39 -0.45 16.35
C ASP A 258 -9.09 -0.47 15.54
N PHE A 259 -7.96 -0.60 16.24
CA PHE A 259 -6.65 -0.76 15.61
C PHE A 259 -6.37 -2.21 15.18
N GLY A 260 -7.27 -3.16 15.44
CA GLY A 260 -7.12 -4.56 15.07
C GLY A 260 -7.06 -4.82 13.57
N LYS A 261 -7.42 -3.85 12.72
CA LYS A 261 -7.25 -3.90 11.26
C LYS A 261 -5.88 -3.39 10.80
N ARG A 262 -5.12 -2.70 11.66
CA ARG A 262 -3.80 -2.17 11.34
C ARG A 262 -2.73 -3.26 11.31
N LEU A 263 -2.28 -3.59 10.10
CA LEU A 263 -1.29 -4.65 9.89
C LEU A 263 0.11 -4.23 10.35
N ASP A 264 0.45 -2.93 10.36
CA ASP A 264 1.70 -2.43 10.93
C ASP A 264 1.78 -2.62 12.45
N LEU A 265 0.66 -2.47 13.16
CA LEU A 265 0.59 -2.74 14.59
C LEU A 265 0.75 -4.25 14.88
N LYS A 266 0.08 -5.12 14.11
CA LYS A 266 0.26 -6.58 14.20
C LYS A 266 1.69 -7.01 13.92
N ALA A 267 2.37 -6.36 12.98
CA ALA A 267 3.78 -6.63 12.69
C ALA A 267 4.65 -6.34 13.92
N LEU A 268 4.41 -5.24 14.63
CA LEU A 268 5.12 -4.91 15.88
C LEU A 268 4.79 -5.87 17.03
N GLU A 269 3.54 -6.34 17.14
CA GLU A 269 3.16 -7.37 18.11
C GLU A 269 3.94 -8.66 17.87
N ILE A 270 4.06 -9.10 16.61
CA ILE A 270 4.82 -10.29 16.23
C ILE A 270 6.32 -10.06 16.41
N GLN A 271 6.84 -8.86 16.13
CA GLN A 271 8.24 -8.51 16.40
C GLN A 271 8.58 -8.63 17.89
N LYS A 272 7.67 -8.22 18.78
CA LYS A 272 7.83 -8.42 20.22
C LYS A 272 7.83 -9.90 20.57
N GLN A 273 6.90 -10.70 20.01
CA GLN A 273 6.83 -12.15 20.22
C GLN A 273 8.11 -12.86 19.77
N LEU A 274 8.66 -12.49 18.62
CA LEU A 274 9.94 -12.99 18.11
C LEU A 274 11.08 -12.72 19.10
N ASN A 275 11.19 -11.49 19.61
CA ASN A 275 12.25 -11.15 20.55
C ASN A 275 12.03 -11.77 21.94
N GLU A 276 10.78 -12.02 22.34
CA GLU A 276 10.46 -12.80 23.54
C GLU A 276 10.91 -14.25 23.40
N LEU A 277 10.66 -14.87 22.25
CA LEU A 277 11.09 -16.23 21.95
C LEU A 277 12.63 -16.37 21.88
N LYS A 278 13.32 -15.41 21.25
CA LYS A 278 14.79 -15.31 21.30
C LYS A 278 15.31 -15.21 22.73
N LYS A 279 14.63 -14.43 23.58
CA LYS A 279 14.95 -14.29 25.01
C LYS A 279 14.71 -15.59 25.79
N GLU A 280 13.62 -16.32 25.52
CA GLU A 280 13.35 -17.63 26.14
C GLU A 280 14.42 -18.67 25.75
N ARG A 281 14.98 -18.55 24.54
CA ARG A 281 16.02 -19.43 24.00
C ARG A 281 17.44 -19.05 24.38
N LEU A 282 17.65 -18.08 25.27
CA LEU A 282 18.98 -17.68 25.74
C LEU A 282 19.83 -18.83 26.30
N TYR A 283 19.20 -19.91 26.78
CA TYR A 283 19.92 -21.10 27.22
C TYR A 283 20.71 -21.77 26.08
N GLN A 284 20.28 -21.64 24.82
CA GLN A 284 20.92 -22.19 23.64
C GLN A 284 22.36 -21.67 23.47
N LEU A 285 22.66 -20.45 23.91
CA LEU A 285 24.02 -19.88 23.90
C LEU A 285 25.04 -20.70 24.72
N TYR A 286 24.56 -21.43 25.72
CA TYR A 286 25.38 -22.14 26.68
C TYR A 286 25.40 -23.66 26.47
N VAL A 287 24.60 -24.18 25.54
CA VAL A 287 24.58 -25.61 25.19
C VAL A 287 25.19 -25.80 23.79
N PRO A 288 25.81 -26.97 23.52
CA PRO A 288 26.30 -27.26 22.18
C PRO A 288 25.13 -27.34 21.20
N ASN A 289 25.31 -26.87 19.96
CA ASN A 289 24.35 -27.12 18.89
C ASN A 289 24.45 -28.61 18.49
N ILE A 290 23.38 -29.38 18.62
CA ILE A 290 23.38 -30.85 18.43
C ILE A 290 22.63 -31.18 17.15
N ASN A 291 23.30 -31.89 16.23
CA ASN A 291 22.69 -32.50 15.06
C ASN A 291 22.66 -34.03 15.24
N LEU A 292 21.47 -34.60 15.17
CA LEU A 292 21.23 -36.04 15.22
C LEU A 292 20.90 -36.52 13.81
N GLY A 293 21.57 -37.57 13.36
CA GLY A 293 21.28 -38.14 12.06
C GLY A 293 21.39 -39.64 11.98
N PHE A 294 20.81 -40.15 10.90
CA PHE A 294 20.82 -41.53 10.50
C PHE A 294 21.20 -41.57 9.02
N SER A 295 22.25 -42.33 8.68
CA SER A 295 22.61 -42.59 7.31
C SER A 295 22.66 -44.08 7.02
N ILE A 296 22.33 -44.44 5.79
CA ILE A 296 22.53 -45.77 5.23
C ILE A 296 23.34 -45.56 3.97
N ASP A 297 24.51 -46.20 3.91
CA ASP A 297 25.27 -46.31 2.68
C ASP A 297 25.22 -47.75 2.17
N TYR A 298 24.98 -47.91 0.87
CA TYR A 298 25.08 -49.18 0.16
C TYR A 298 26.17 -49.07 -0.88
N ASP A 299 27.32 -49.66 -0.60
CA ASP A 299 28.54 -49.52 -1.41
C ASP A 299 29.29 -50.85 -1.50
N TYR A 300 30.17 -50.98 -2.48
CA TYR A 300 31.08 -52.12 -2.60
C TYR A 300 32.01 -52.16 -1.40
N LYS A 301 32.22 -53.35 -0.82
CA LYS A 301 33.23 -53.51 0.23
C LYS A 301 34.60 -53.23 -0.38
N GLU A 302 35.45 -52.60 0.42
CA GLU A 302 36.80 -52.24 0.02
C GLU A 302 37.57 -53.49 -0.44
N GLY A 303 38.00 -53.49 -1.72
CA GLY A 303 38.70 -54.62 -2.32
C GLY A 303 37.84 -55.83 -2.71
N SER A 304 36.50 -55.71 -2.77
CA SER A 304 35.60 -56.80 -3.20
C SER A 304 34.55 -56.33 -4.21
N SER A 305 33.96 -57.28 -4.93
CA SER A 305 32.77 -57.09 -5.77
C SER A 305 31.45 -57.17 -5.00
N ASP A 306 31.50 -57.50 -3.71
CA ASP A 306 30.31 -57.63 -2.88
C ASP A 306 29.90 -56.28 -2.32
N LYS A 307 28.59 -56.01 -2.31
CA LYS A 307 28.03 -54.82 -1.69
C LYS A 307 27.81 -55.02 -0.20
N GLU A 308 27.91 -53.93 0.54
CA GLU A 308 27.68 -53.87 1.98
C GLU A 308 26.69 -52.78 2.33
N PHE A 309 25.79 -53.12 3.24
CA PHE A 309 24.84 -52.21 3.83
C PHE A 309 25.42 -51.66 5.14
N LYS A 310 25.65 -50.34 5.21
CA LYS A 310 26.32 -49.65 6.32
C LYS A 310 25.36 -48.66 6.99
N PRO A 311 24.56 -49.09 7.97
CA PRO A 311 23.72 -48.19 8.75
C PRO A 311 24.59 -47.47 9.80
N LYS A 312 24.41 -46.15 9.92
CA LYS A 312 25.12 -45.30 10.88
C LYS A 312 24.12 -44.37 11.56
N VAL A 313 24.08 -44.41 12.89
CA VAL A 313 23.49 -43.34 13.69
C VAL A 313 24.63 -42.44 14.13
N TYR A 314 24.50 -41.14 13.93
CA TYR A 314 25.51 -40.18 14.33
C TYR A 314 24.90 -39.04 15.14
N LEU A 315 25.70 -38.55 16.07
CA LEU A 315 25.45 -37.32 16.79
C LEU A 315 26.67 -36.44 16.57
N SER A 316 26.48 -35.30 15.91
CA SER A 316 27.51 -34.26 15.80
C SER A 316 27.08 -33.07 16.63
N PHE A 317 28.05 -32.37 17.19
CA PHE A 317 27.76 -31.15 17.91
C PHE A 317 28.83 -30.09 17.68
N THR A 318 28.40 -28.84 17.65
CA THR A 318 29.28 -27.68 17.53
C THR A 318 29.25 -26.93 18.85
N LEU A 319 30.43 -26.69 19.43
CA LEU A 319 30.60 -25.93 20.66
C LEU A 319 31.45 -24.70 20.38
N ASP A 320 30.85 -23.52 20.50
CA ASP A 320 31.61 -22.28 20.49
C ASP A 320 32.26 -22.03 21.87
N LEU A 321 33.58 -22.11 21.88
CA LEU A 321 34.44 -21.93 23.06
C LEU A 321 34.96 -20.49 23.22
N PHE A 322 34.89 -19.66 22.18
CA PHE A 322 35.52 -18.34 22.15
C PHE A 322 34.54 -17.19 21.87
N GLY A 323 33.27 -17.48 21.58
CA GLY A 323 32.22 -16.50 21.41
C GLY A 323 31.98 -15.63 22.65
N ASN A 324 31.63 -14.36 22.41
CA ASN A 324 31.27 -13.43 23.47
C ASN A 324 29.79 -13.60 23.88
N LYS A 325 29.49 -14.74 24.51
CA LYS A 325 28.13 -15.13 24.95
C LYS A 325 27.47 -14.11 25.88
N LYS A 326 28.27 -13.32 26.61
CA LYS A 326 27.76 -12.26 27.49
C LYS A 326 27.18 -11.11 26.66
N LEU A 327 27.91 -10.66 25.64
CA LEU A 327 27.45 -9.60 24.75
C LEU A 327 26.20 -10.02 23.97
N GLU A 328 26.17 -11.25 23.46
CA GLU A 328 25.03 -11.79 22.72
C GLU A 328 23.76 -11.85 23.58
N LYS A 329 23.90 -12.33 24.83
CA LYS A 329 22.82 -12.28 25.82
C LYS A 329 22.32 -10.85 26.08
N GLU A 330 23.23 -9.90 26.26
CA GLU A 330 22.88 -8.50 26.50
C GLU A 330 22.13 -7.90 25.31
N ASN A 331 22.56 -8.18 24.08
CA ASN A 331 21.88 -7.74 22.86
C ASN A 331 20.45 -8.26 22.76
N ILE A 332 20.24 -9.58 22.96
CA ILE A 332 18.89 -10.18 22.90
C ILE A 332 17.94 -9.55 23.94
N LEU A 333 18.44 -9.25 25.15
CA LEU A 333 17.62 -8.58 26.17
C LEU A 333 17.27 -7.14 25.77
N ILE A 334 18.23 -6.41 25.22
CA ILE A 334 18.02 -5.05 24.71
C ILE A 334 17.03 -5.06 23.54
N ASP A 335 17.15 -5.99 22.60
CA ASP A 335 16.27 -6.10 21.44
C ASP A 335 14.80 -6.36 21.85
N TYR A 336 14.58 -7.18 22.89
CA TYR A 336 13.25 -7.36 23.48
C TYR A 336 12.70 -6.07 24.11
N GLU A 337 13.53 -5.32 24.85
CA GLU A 337 13.13 -4.05 25.43
C GLU A 337 12.80 -3.00 24.36
N ILE A 338 13.60 -2.93 23.29
CA ILE A 338 13.37 -2.06 22.13
C ILE A 338 12.03 -2.40 21.47
N ALA A 339 11.79 -3.68 21.16
CA ALA A 339 10.54 -4.10 20.52
C ALA A 339 9.31 -3.79 21.40
N SER A 340 9.43 -3.98 22.72
CA SER A 340 8.36 -3.66 23.67
C SER A 340 8.06 -2.15 23.72
N LYS A 341 9.10 -1.31 23.73
CA LYS A 341 8.94 0.16 23.70
C LYS A 341 8.37 0.64 22.37
N ASN A 342 8.88 0.15 21.24
CA ASN A 342 8.38 0.50 19.91
C ASN A 342 6.88 0.20 19.75
N LEU A 343 6.42 -0.95 20.28
CA LEU A 343 5.00 -1.29 20.27
C LEU A 343 4.16 -0.31 21.11
N GLN A 344 4.60 0.00 22.33
CA GLN A 344 3.88 0.93 23.21
C GLN A 344 3.85 2.35 22.62
N GLU A 345 4.99 2.87 22.17
CA GLU A 345 5.09 4.19 21.53
C GLU A 345 4.22 4.28 20.29
N LYS A 346 4.13 3.20 19.50
CA LYS A 346 3.23 3.14 18.35
C LYS A 346 1.76 3.22 18.79
N ILE A 347 1.35 2.49 19.83
CA ILE A 347 -0.02 2.55 20.35
C ILE A 347 -0.34 3.98 20.82
N ASP A 348 0.50 4.57 21.67
CA ASP A 348 0.29 5.92 22.20
C ASP A 348 0.23 6.96 21.08
N MET A 349 1.09 6.84 20.07
CA MET A 349 1.05 7.70 18.88
C MET A 349 -0.25 7.55 18.11
N LEU A 350 -0.73 6.32 17.91
CA LEU A 350 -1.99 6.06 17.20
C LEU A 350 -3.20 6.59 17.98
N GLU A 351 -3.19 6.51 19.31
CA GLU A 351 -4.25 7.10 20.13
C GLU A 351 -4.30 8.62 19.99
N ASN A 352 -3.15 9.29 20.13
CA ASN A 352 -3.06 10.73 19.95
C ASN A 352 -3.49 11.16 18.53
N GLN A 353 -3.09 10.44 17.49
CA GLN A 353 -3.50 10.72 16.10
C GLN A 353 -5.01 10.50 15.91
N TYR A 354 -5.58 9.46 16.52
CA TYR A 354 -7.03 9.24 16.47
C TYR A 354 -7.80 10.39 17.11
N GLU A 355 -7.39 10.85 18.29
CA GLU A 355 -8.01 12.00 18.96
C GLU A 355 -7.90 13.29 18.14
N GLN A 356 -6.74 13.52 17.49
CA GLN A 356 -6.55 14.66 16.59
C GLN A 356 -7.55 14.64 15.42
N PHE A 357 -7.83 13.48 14.82
CA PHE A 357 -8.84 13.40 13.76
C PHE A 357 -10.24 13.82 14.24
N PHE A 358 -10.63 13.49 15.48
CA PHE A 358 -11.93 13.90 16.03
C PHE A 358 -11.99 15.39 16.31
N TYR A 359 -10.92 15.96 16.85
CA TYR A 359 -10.83 17.41 17.04
C TYR A 359 -10.89 18.16 15.70
N GLU A 360 -10.22 17.66 14.67
CA GLU A 360 -10.30 18.22 13.33
C GLU A 360 -11.69 18.10 12.70
N LEU A 361 -12.41 17.01 12.97
CA LEU A 361 -13.77 16.79 12.50
C LEU A 361 -14.76 17.73 13.23
N GLU A 362 -14.60 17.92 14.53
CA GLU A 362 -15.39 18.88 15.31
C GLU A 362 -15.22 20.31 14.78
N ASN A 363 -13.98 20.72 14.50
CA ASN A 363 -13.73 22.03 13.88
C ASN A 363 -14.41 22.17 12.52
N SER A 364 -14.39 21.12 11.69
CA SER A 364 -15.09 21.18 10.40
C SER A 364 -16.61 21.16 10.52
N ASN A 365 -17.18 20.56 11.58
CA ASN A 365 -18.60 20.71 11.86
C ASN A 365 -18.95 22.16 12.25
N ASN A 366 -18.07 22.85 12.97
CA ASN A 366 -18.24 24.29 13.22
C ASN A 366 -18.15 25.10 11.91
N ASP A 367 -17.20 24.79 11.02
CA ASP A 367 -17.10 25.41 9.70
C ASP A 367 -18.36 25.16 8.85
N TYR A 368 -18.97 23.98 8.96
CA TYR A 368 -20.23 23.63 8.31
C TYR A 368 -21.37 24.51 8.80
N GLU A 369 -21.54 24.65 10.12
CA GLU A 369 -22.57 25.52 10.69
C GLU A 369 -22.39 26.99 10.27
N ILE A 370 -21.14 27.48 10.20
CA ILE A 370 -20.82 28.82 9.70
C ILE A 370 -21.24 28.95 8.24
N ALA A 371 -20.81 28.03 7.36
CA ALA A 371 -21.14 28.06 5.94
C ALA A 371 -22.67 27.94 5.70
N LEU A 372 -23.36 27.14 6.51
CA LEU A 372 -24.82 27.01 6.47
C LEU A 372 -25.52 28.32 6.83
N ILE A 373 -25.02 29.04 7.84
CA ILE A 373 -25.54 30.36 8.21
C ILE A 373 -25.26 31.38 7.09
N GLU A 374 -24.06 31.38 6.50
CA GLU A 374 -23.70 32.27 5.39
C GLU A 374 -24.59 32.05 4.16
N LYS A 375 -24.83 30.79 3.78
CA LYS A 375 -25.79 30.42 2.72
C LYS A 375 -27.19 30.96 3.04
N LYS A 376 -27.71 30.74 4.26
CA LYS A 376 -29.04 31.22 4.68
C LYS A 376 -29.13 32.75 4.65
N ILE A 377 -28.08 33.47 5.04
CA ILE A 377 -28.05 34.94 4.95
C ILE A 377 -28.18 35.38 3.50
N LYS A 378 -27.44 34.76 2.57
CA LYS A 378 -27.53 35.09 1.14
C LYS A 378 -28.85 34.68 0.51
N GLU A 379 -29.44 33.58 0.94
CA GLU A 379 -30.78 33.14 0.54
C GLU A 379 -31.85 34.19 0.89
N ILE A 380 -31.89 34.63 2.16
CA ILE A 380 -32.81 35.67 2.62
C ILE A 380 -32.59 36.98 1.87
N ASN A 381 -31.34 37.33 1.56
CA ASN A 381 -31.03 38.52 0.78
C ASN A 381 -31.52 38.40 -0.66
N LEU A 382 -31.32 37.24 -1.30
CA LEU A 382 -31.83 36.95 -2.64
C LEU A 382 -33.35 37.07 -2.70
N GLU A 383 -34.07 36.50 -1.73
CA GLU A 383 -35.53 36.63 -1.64
C GLU A 383 -35.98 38.09 -1.55
N LYS A 384 -35.34 38.89 -0.70
CA LYS A 384 -35.64 40.33 -0.57
C LYS A 384 -35.34 41.11 -1.85
N VAL A 385 -34.24 40.81 -2.53
CA VAL A 385 -33.88 41.47 -3.80
C VAL A 385 -34.85 41.05 -4.89
N LYS A 386 -35.25 39.77 -4.94
CA LYS A 386 -36.27 39.26 -5.86
C LYS A 386 -37.60 39.98 -5.70
N GLU A 387 -38.09 40.14 -4.47
CA GLU A 387 -39.32 40.90 -4.21
C GLU A 387 -39.23 42.37 -4.68
N LYS A 388 -38.08 43.01 -4.47
CA LYS A 388 -37.84 44.38 -4.95
C LYS A 388 -37.78 44.44 -6.47
N PHE A 389 -37.21 43.42 -7.11
CA PHE A 389 -37.11 43.33 -8.56
C PHE A 389 -38.49 43.19 -9.20
N GLU A 390 -39.33 42.31 -8.64
CA GLU A 390 -40.74 42.14 -9.06
C GLU A 390 -41.56 43.44 -8.93
N LYS A 391 -41.20 44.30 -7.98
CA LYS A 391 -41.79 45.64 -7.77
C LYS A 391 -41.13 46.74 -8.61
N GLY A 392 -40.12 46.42 -9.42
CA GLY A 392 -39.37 47.39 -10.23
C GLY A 392 -38.48 48.36 -9.43
N LEU A 393 -38.14 48.03 -8.19
CA LEU A 393 -37.34 48.87 -7.28
C LEU A 393 -35.83 48.62 -7.38
N VAL A 394 -35.43 47.51 -8.00
CA VAL A 394 -34.03 47.18 -8.30
C VAL A 394 -33.92 46.72 -9.75
N THR A 395 -32.71 46.83 -10.29
CA THR A 395 -32.38 46.44 -11.66
C THR A 395 -32.17 44.94 -11.80
N GLU A 396 -32.23 44.43 -13.04
CA GLU A 396 -31.92 43.03 -13.34
C GLU A 396 -30.48 42.65 -12.95
N ASN A 397 -29.52 43.56 -13.13
CA ASN A 397 -28.14 43.34 -12.74
C ASN A 397 -28.01 43.16 -11.22
N GLU A 398 -28.69 43.99 -10.43
CA GLU A 398 -28.70 43.86 -8.96
C GLU A 398 -29.31 42.53 -8.51
N TYR A 399 -30.39 42.08 -9.17
CA TYR A 399 -30.98 40.76 -8.91
C TYR A 399 -30.00 39.62 -9.25
N LYS A 400 -29.40 39.63 -10.44
CA LYS A 400 -28.42 38.61 -10.87
C LYS A 400 -27.16 38.59 -10.00
N ILE A 401 -26.69 39.74 -9.54
CA ILE A 401 -25.57 39.80 -8.59
C ILE A 401 -25.94 39.06 -7.29
N SER A 402 -27.13 39.31 -6.74
CA SER A 402 -27.59 38.61 -5.55
C SER A 402 -27.76 37.11 -5.76
N GLU A 403 -28.16 36.68 -6.97
CA GLU A 403 -28.26 35.27 -7.35
C GLU A 403 -26.87 34.60 -7.37
N TYR A 404 -25.88 35.25 -7.99
CA TYR A 404 -24.50 34.72 -7.99
C TYR A 404 -23.86 34.71 -6.60
N GLU A 405 -24.15 35.69 -5.75
CA GLU A 405 -23.68 35.68 -4.36
C GLU A 405 -24.27 34.52 -3.56
N TYR A 406 -25.55 34.17 -3.79
CA TYR A 406 -26.14 32.96 -3.21
C TYR A 406 -25.47 31.69 -3.72
N LEU A 407 -25.27 31.57 -5.04
CA LEU A 407 -24.62 30.40 -5.64
C LEU A 407 -23.20 30.20 -5.12
N ILE A 408 -22.43 31.29 -4.90
CA ILE A 408 -21.10 31.21 -4.29
C ILE A 408 -21.16 30.52 -2.93
N GLU A 409 -22.08 30.94 -2.05
CA GLU A 409 -22.19 30.33 -0.71
C GLU A 409 -22.78 28.92 -0.74
N GLU A 410 -23.60 28.60 -1.74
CA GLU A 410 -24.05 27.22 -1.98
C GLU A 410 -22.89 26.28 -2.30
N TYR A 411 -22.01 26.66 -3.25
CA TYR A 411 -20.84 25.84 -3.56
C TYR A 411 -19.79 25.86 -2.43
N ASN A 412 -19.68 26.94 -1.65
CA ASN A 412 -18.81 26.95 -0.46
C ASN A 412 -19.29 25.94 0.59
N LEU A 413 -20.60 25.82 0.82
CA LEU A 413 -21.17 24.81 1.72
C LEU A 413 -20.85 23.39 1.22
N GLU A 414 -21.06 23.10 -0.07
CA GLU A 414 -20.71 21.81 -0.66
C GLU A 414 -19.20 21.50 -0.49
N ASN A 415 -18.33 22.52 -0.60
CA ASN A 415 -16.88 22.33 -0.39
C ASN A 415 -16.53 21.98 1.07
N VAL A 416 -17.26 22.54 2.04
CA VAL A 416 -17.11 22.16 3.45
C VAL A 416 -17.62 20.74 3.69
N GLU A 417 -18.76 20.36 3.11
CA GLU A 417 -19.29 19.00 3.16
C GLU A 417 -18.30 17.98 2.58
N PHE A 418 -17.65 18.30 1.46
CA PHE A 418 -16.61 17.46 0.87
C PHE A 418 -15.40 17.31 1.78
N SER A 419 -14.94 18.41 2.38
CA SER A 419 -13.82 18.40 3.32
C SER A 419 -14.11 17.47 4.51
N ILE A 420 -15.33 17.52 5.06
CA ILE A 420 -15.78 16.61 6.11
C ILE A 420 -15.76 15.15 5.62
N PHE A 421 -16.26 14.89 4.42
CA PHE A 421 -16.23 13.55 3.82
C PHE A 421 -14.79 13.01 3.70
N ILE A 422 -13.84 13.80 3.18
CA ILE A 422 -12.43 13.41 3.09
C ILE A 422 -11.81 13.15 4.47
N LYS A 423 -12.14 13.96 5.48
CA LYS A 423 -11.69 13.72 6.87
C LYS A 423 -12.21 12.39 7.41
N LYS A 424 -13.46 12.04 7.14
CA LYS A 424 -14.02 10.73 7.50
C LYS A 424 -13.27 9.60 6.79
N LEU A 425 -13.00 9.70 5.49
CA LEU A 425 -12.20 8.70 4.76
C LEU A 425 -10.77 8.56 5.32
N ASN A 426 -10.15 9.66 5.74
CA ASN A 426 -8.85 9.62 6.40
C ASN A 426 -8.89 8.79 7.70
N ILE A 427 -9.97 8.87 8.49
CA ILE A 427 -10.16 8.04 9.69
C ILE A 427 -10.28 6.56 9.30
N TYR A 428 -11.05 6.22 8.27
CA TYR A 428 -11.14 4.85 7.76
C TYR A 428 -9.77 4.31 7.31
N SER A 429 -9.06 5.07 6.49
CA SER A 429 -7.72 4.71 6.02
C SER A 429 -6.76 4.50 7.20
N PHE A 430 -6.80 5.43 8.17
CA PHE A 430 -5.99 5.36 9.38
C PHE A 430 -6.25 4.11 10.22
N LEU A 431 -7.50 3.66 10.32
CA LEU A 431 -7.84 2.42 11.03
C LEU A 431 -7.51 1.15 10.23
N GLY A 432 -7.12 1.26 8.96
CA GLY A 432 -6.75 0.13 8.12
C GLY A 432 -7.89 -0.46 7.28
N TYR A 433 -8.90 0.34 6.95
CA TYR A 433 -9.94 -0.06 6.00
C TYR A 433 -9.46 0.17 4.56
N ASP A 434 -9.90 -0.70 3.64
CA ASP A 434 -9.70 -0.49 2.20
C ASP A 434 -10.77 0.46 1.68
N LEU A 435 -10.35 1.68 1.33
CA LEU A 435 -11.28 2.71 0.87
C LEU A 435 -11.91 2.37 -0.47
N LEU A 436 -11.20 1.65 -1.35
CA LEU A 436 -11.77 1.28 -2.65
C LEU A 436 -12.92 0.30 -2.45
N SER A 437 -12.73 -0.70 -1.59
CA SER A 437 -13.80 -1.65 -1.24
C SER A 437 -14.94 -0.99 -0.48
N LEU A 438 -14.64 -0.03 0.42
CA LEU A 438 -15.68 0.75 1.10
C LEU A 438 -16.55 1.53 0.09
N ILE A 439 -15.92 2.15 -0.91
CA ILE A 439 -16.63 2.88 -1.96
C ILE A 439 -17.43 1.92 -2.85
N GLU A 440 -16.90 0.73 -3.13
CA GLU A 440 -17.62 -0.32 -3.87
C GLU A 440 -18.87 -0.80 -3.09
N GLU A 441 -18.76 -1.08 -1.79
CA GLU A 441 -19.86 -1.56 -0.95
C GLU A 441 -20.98 -0.54 -0.73
N VAL A 442 -20.67 0.75 -0.69
CA VAL A 442 -21.68 1.82 -0.54
C VAL A 442 -22.38 2.11 -1.88
N LEU A 443 -21.84 1.61 -3.00
CA LEU A 443 -22.34 1.83 -4.36
C LEU A 443 -23.18 0.66 -4.92
N GLU A 444 -23.15 -0.51 -4.28
CA GLU A 444 -24.10 -1.62 -4.50
C GLU A 444 -25.41 -1.42 -3.71
#